data_AF-X1SS23-F1
#
_entry.id   AF-X1SS23-F1
#
_cell.length_a   1.000
_cell.length_b   1.000
_cell.length_c   1.000
_cell.angle_alpha   90.00
_cell.angle_beta   90.00
_cell.angle_gamma   90.00
#
_symmetry.space_group_name_H-M   'P 1'
#
loop_
_entity.id
_entity.type
_entity.pdbx_description
1 polymer ?
#
loop_
_entity_poly.entity_id
_entity_poly.type
_entity_poly.pdbx_seq_one_letter_code
_entity_poly.pdbx_strand_id
1 'polypeptide(L)'
;DKLPIVIDVKTPGIEEELVKLVEKHQMVNQVVIRSWGKRFLQKLKSLNRALTTLSLSNNTNGLEDILGVSYGEITSELVAEAHRKGKLV
;
A
#
# COMPACT_ATOMS: atom_id res chain seq x y z
N ASP A 1 -15.04 -15.36 4.52
CA ASP A 1 -13.96 -14.47 4.06
C ASP A 1 -12.89 -14.34 5.13
N LYS A 2 -11.61 -14.45 4.75
CA LYS A 2 -10.50 -14.18 5.67
C LYS A 2 -10.16 -12.69 5.58
N LEU A 3 -10.02 -12.03 6.72
CA LEU A 3 -9.58 -10.64 6.78
C LEU A 3 -8.13 -10.53 6.28
N PRO A 4 -7.78 -9.48 5.50
CA PRO A 4 -6.42 -9.27 5.05
C PRO A 4 -5.50 -8.98 6.24
N ILE A 5 -4.26 -9.47 6.18
CA ILE A 5 -3.20 -9.11 7.11
C ILE A 5 -2.58 -7.80 6.65
N VAL A 6 -2.54 -6.80 7.53
CA VAL A 6 -1.92 -5.51 7.26
C VAL A 6 -0.53 -5.48 7.89
N ILE A 7 0.51 -5.36 7.06
CA ILE A 7 1.90 -5.28 7.51
C ILE A 7 2.35 -3.82 7.48
N ASP A 8 2.63 -3.26 8.66
CA ASP A 8 3.17 -1.90 8.81
C ASP A 8 4.70 -1.92 8.80
N VAL A 9 5.29 -1.48 7.69
CA VAL A 9 6.75 -1.51 7.52
C VAL A 9 7.38 -0.20 7.96
N LYS A 10 8.23 -0.29 8.97
CA LYS A 10 8.99 0.84 9.54
C LYS A 10 10.39 1.02 8.95
N THR A 11 10.97 -0.04 8.41
CA THR A 11 12.37 -0.05 7.96
C THR A 11 12.45 -0.25 6.44
N PRO A 12 13.09 0.66 5.69
CA PRO A 12 13.34 0.45 4.26
C PRO A 12 14.41 -0.62 4.03
N GLY A 13 14.52 -1.14 2.80
CA GLY A 13 15.58 -2.08 2.41
C GLY A 13 15.25 -3.56 2.59
N ILE A 14 14.02 -3.90 2.97
CA ILE A 14 13.52 -5.28 3.09
C ILE A 14 12.55 -5.67 1.98
N GLU A 15 12.45 -4.86 0.91
CA GLU A 15 11.40 -5.02 -0.12
C GLU A 15 11.46 -6.41 -0.78
N GLU A 16 12.66 -6.89 -1.10
CA GLU A 16 12.86 -8.16 -1.80
C GLU A 16 12.59 -9.35 -0.89
N GLU A 17 13.07 -9.32 0.36
CA GLU A 17 12.80 -10.34 1.37
C GLU A 17 11.30 -10.41 1.68
N LEU A 18 10.63 -9.27 1.78
CA LEU A 18 9.20 -9.21 2.07
C LEU A 18 8.37 -9.80 0.93
N VAL A 19 8.67 -9.45 -0.33
CA VAL A 19 8.02 -10.04 -1.51
C VAL A 19 8.21 -11.57 -1.52
N LYS A 20 9.46 -12.03 -1.35
CA LYS A 20 9.77 -13.47 -1.29
C LYS A 20 9.01 -14.18 -0.17
N LEU A 21 8.88 -13.57 1.00
CA LEU A 21 8.15 -14.14 2.12
C LEU A 21 6.65 -14.29 1.79
N VAL A 22 6.03 -13.23 1.27
CA VAL A 22 4.61 -13.24 0.91
C VAL A 22 4.31 -14.27 -0.19
N GLU A 23 5.18 -14.37 -1.20
CA GLU A 23 5.06 -15.35 -2.29
C GLU A 23 5.26 -16.78 -1.80
N LYS A 24 6.30 -17.04 -0.99
CA LYS A 24 6.59 -18.36 -0.41
C LYS A 24 5.39 -18.93 0.33
N HIS A 25 4.62 -18.09 1.01
CA HIS A 25 3.43 -18.49 1.76
C HIS A 25 2.12 -18.38 0.97
N GLN A 26 2.17 -18.05 -0.33
CA GLN A 26 1.00 -17.88 -1.20
C GLN A 26 0.00 -16.83 -0.66
N MET A 27 0.52 -15.76 -0.07
CA MET A 27 -0.26 -14.73 0.63
C MET A 27 -0.43 -13.42 -0.16
N VAL A 28 -0.04 -13.38 -1.43
CA VAL A 28 -0.07 -12.16 -2.28
C VAL A 28 -1.44 -11.46 -2.24
N ASN A 29 -2.53 -12.22 -2.27
CA ASN A 29 -3.90 -11.70 -2.25
C ASN A 29 -4.51 -11.56 -0.85
N GLN A 30 -3.73 -11.83 0.21
CA GLN A 30 -4.18 -11.81 1.60
C GLN A 30 -3.42 -10.79 2.46
N VAL A 31 -2.44 -10.09 1.88
CA VAL A 31 -1.59 -9.13 2.59
C VAL A 31 -1.73 -7.75 1.97
N VAL A 32 -1.90 -6.74 2.83
CA VAL A 32 -1.78 -5.33 2.48
C VAL A 32 -0.52 -4.80 3.14
N ILE A 33 0.42 -4.27 2.35
CA ILE A 33 1.66 -3.70 2.88
C ILE A 33 1.50 -2.19 2.98
N ARG A 34 1.62 -1.64 4.19
CA ARG A 34 1.54 -0.19 4.44
C ARG A 34 2.87 0.42 4.83
N SER A 35 3.13 1.64 4.39
CA SER A 35 4.31 2.43 4.79
C SER A 35 4.14 3.93 4.53
N TRP A 36 4.92 4.76 5.22
CA TRP A 36 5.14 6.17 4.88
C TRP A 36 6.15 6.33 3.73
N GLY A 37 6.98 5.30 3.47
CA GLY A 37 8.02 5.34 2.46
C GLY A 37 7.49 5.13 1.04
N LYS A 38 7.16 6.20 0.31
CA LYS A 38 6.69 6.10 -1.09
C LYS A 38 7.63 5.30 -2.00
N ARG A 39 8.95 5.51 -1.90
CA ARG A 39 9.93 4.77 -2.70
C ARG A 39 9.91 3.26 -2.38
N PHE A 40 9.70 2.91 -1.11
CA PHE A 40 9.59 1.52 -0.66
C PHE A 40 8.36 0.85 -1.30
N LEU A 41 7.19 1.50 -1.24
CA LEU A 41 5.96 0.97 -1.84
C LEU A 41 6.04 0.87 -3.37
N GLN A 42 6.68 1.83 -4.03
CA GLN A 42 6.96 1.77 -5.47
C GLN A 42 7.89 0.60 -5.82
N LYS A 43 8.95 0.37 -5.03
CA LYS A 43 9.83 -0.78 -5.23
C LYS A 43 9.07 -2.10 -5.05
N LEU A 44 8.21 -2.23 -4.04
CA LEU A 44 7.34 -3.41 -3.89
C LEU A 44 6.47 -3.65 -5.12
N LYS A 45 5.78 -2.62 -5.65
CA LYS A 45 4.94 -2.75 -6.86
C LYS A 45 5.78 -3.09 -8.10
N SER A 46 7.04 -2.68 -8.16
CA SER A 46 7.95 -3.03 -9.26
C SER A 46 8.39 -4.50 -9.20
N LEU A 47 8.58 -5.05 -8.00
CA LEU A 47 8.96 -6.44 -7.77
C LEU A 47 7.78 -7.39 -7.98
N ASN A 48 6.60 -7.01 -7.46
CA ASN A 48 5.36 -7.76 -7.66
C ASN A 48 4.16 -6.81 -7.72
N ARG A 49 3.63 -6.62 -8.94
CA ARG A 49 2.48 -5.73 -9.20
C ARG A 49 1.18 -6.20 -8.56
N ALA A 50 1.05 -7.50 -8.24
CA ALA A 50 -0.14 -8.06 -7.64
C ALA A 50 -0.24 -7.81 -6.13
N LEU A 51 0.85 -7.38 -5.47
CA LEU A 51 0.78 -6.95 -4.08
C LEU A 51 -0.12 -5.73 -3.94
N THR A 52 -0.96 -5.77 -2.90
CA THR A 52 -1.76 -4.61 -2.50
C THR A 52 -0.93 -3.72 -1.58
N THR A 53 -0.75 -2.45 -1.94
CA THR A 53 0.00 -1.49 -1.14
C THR A 53 -0.86 -0.33 -0.67
N LEU A 54 -0.58 0.14 0.55
CA LEU A 54 -1.25 1.27 1.19
C LEU A 54 -0.21 2.36 1.52
N SER A 55 -0.36 3.52 0.89
CA SER A 55 0.45 4.69 1.19
C SER A 55 -0.11 5.45 2.38
N LEU A 56 0.68 5.66 3.42
CA LEU A 56 0.35 6.57 4.51
C LEU A 56 0.73 7.99 4.07
N SER A 57 -0.17 8.67 3.35
CA SER A 57 0.01 10.04 2.89
C SER A 57 -1.31 10.65 2.43
N ASN A 58 -1.36 11.97 2.27
CA ASN A 58 -2.43 12.67 1.57
C ASN A 58 -2.12 12.89 0.07
N ASN A 59 -1.08 12.25 -0.46
CA ASN A 59 -0.67 12.41 -1.85
C ASN A 59 -1.32 11.34 -2.72
N THR A 60 -2.31 11.75 -3.50
CA THR A 60 -3.04 10.87 -4.42
C THR A 60 -2.21 10.46 -5.65
N ASN A 61 -1.01 11.03 -5.85
CA ASN A 61 -0.12 10.69 -6.94
C ASN A 61 0.80 9.53 -6.52
N GLY A 62 0.62 8.36 -7.14
CA GLY A 62 1.42 7.18 -6.83
C GLY A 62 0.85 5.92 -7.46
N LEU A 63 1.57 4.81 -7.34
CA LEU A 63 1.19 3.49 -7.90
C LEU A 63 0.48 2.60 -6.87
N GLU A 64 0.31 3.08 -5.65
CA GLU A 64 -0.28 2.35 -4.54
C GLU A 64 -1.79 2.21 -4.71
N ASP A 65 -2.34 1.10 -4.22
CA ASP A 65 -3.75 0.76 -4.43
C ASP A 65 -4.67 1.48 -3.43
N ILE A 66 -4.14 1.81 -2.24
CA ILE A 66 -4.88 2.40 -1.12
C ILE A 66 -4.14 3.65 -0.59
N LEU A 67 -4.90 4.69 -0.24
CA LEU A 67 -4.41 5.92 0.39
C LEU A 67 -4.88 5.99 1.85
N GLY A 68 -3.98 5.74 2.81
CA GLY A 68 -4.27 5.95 4.22
C GLY A 68 -3.96 7.38 4.65
N VAL A 69 -5.00 8.12 5.03
CA VAL A 69 -4.91 9.54 5.44
C VAL A 69 -5.21 9.66 6.93
N SER A 70 -4.51 10.56 7.62
CA SER A 70 -4.84 10.92 9.01
C SER A 70 -6.26 11.47 9.10
N TYR A 71 -7.02 11.10 10.13
CA TYR A 71 -8.42 11.54 10.27
C TYR A 71 -8.59 13.07 10.31
N GLY A 72 -7.62 13.81 10.85
CA GLY A 72 -7.66 15.28 10.87
C GLY A 72 -7.33 15.95 9.52
N GLU A 73 -6.85 15.19 8.55
CA GLU A 73 -6.37 15.69 7.25
C GLU A 73 -7.25 15.21 6.08
N ILE A 74 -8.19 14.30 6.34
CA ILE A 74 -9.07 13.75 5.31
C ILE A 74 -10.16 14.76 4.94
N THR A 75 -10.35 14.97 3.64
CA THR A 75 -11.43 15.81 3.10
C THR A 75 -12.18 15.08 1.99
N SER A 76 -13.40 15.53 1.71
CA SER A 76 -14.22 14.99 0.63
C SER A 76 -13.55 15.15 -0.74
N GLU A 77 -12.82 16.24 -0.96
CA GLU A 77 -12.09 16.51 -2.20
C GLU A 77 -10.94 15.53 -2.39
N LEU A 78 -10.19 15.22 -1.32
CA LEU A 78 -9.11 14.25 -1.32
C LEU A 78 -9.63 12.84 -1.64
N VAL A 79 -10.73 12.45 -0.99
CA VAL A 79 -11.39 11.16 -1.24
C VAL A 79 -11.86 11.06 -2.68
N ALA A 80 -12.52 12.10 -3.19
CA ALA A 80 -13.00 12.15 -4.57
C ALA A 80 -11.83 12.09 -5.58
N GLU A 81 -10.71 12.74 -5.31
CA GLU A 81 -9.53 12.66 -6.16
C GLU A 81 -8.90 11.26 -6.16
N ALA A 82 -8.76 10.64 -5.00
CA ALA A 82 -8.25 9.27 -4.88
C ALA A 82 -9.12 8.27 -5.67
N HIS A 83 -10.45 8.36 -5.52
CA HIS A 83 -11.40 7.52 -6.27
C HIS A 83 -11.32 7.76 -7.77
N ARG A 84 -11.19 9.02 -8.24
CA ARG A 84 -10.98 9.32 -9.68
C ARG A 84 -9.70 8.67 -10.23
N LYS A 85 -8.70 8.44 -9.38
CA LYS A 85 -7.45 7.75 -9.72
C LYS A 85 -7.51 6.24 -9.50
N GLY A 86 -8.68 5.68 -9.21
CA GLY A 86 -8.90 4.24 -9.02
C GLY A 86 -8.32 3.69 -7.71
N LYS A 87 -8.11 4.55 -6.70
CA LYS A 87 -7.59 4.15 -5.39
C LYS A 87 -8.73 3.98 -4.39
N LEU A 88 -8.51 3.14 -3.38
CA LEU A 88 -9.30 3.14 -2.15
C LEU A 88 -8.72 4.16 -1.15
N VAL A 89 -9.55 4.60 -0.19
CA VAL A 89 -9.16 5.50 0.91
C VAL A 89 -9.55 4.88 2.24
#